data_AF-A0A6S6RXH4-F1
#
_entry.id   AF-A0A6S6RXH4-F1
#
_cell.length_a   1.000
_cell.length_b   1.000
_cell.length_c   1.000
_cell.angle_alpha   90.00
_cell.angle_beta   90.00
_cell.angle_gamma   90.00
#
_symmetry.space_group_name_H-M   'P 1'
#
loop_
_entity.id
_entity.type
_entity.pdbx_description
1 polymer ?
#
loop_
_entity_poly.entity_id
_entity_poly.type
_entity_poly.pdbx_seq_one_letter_code
_entity_poly.pdbx_strand_id
1 'polypeptide(L)'
;MKAVLREANLSNANLEGAMSKKANLTGANLNGANLTESNLKKASLKDANLTEANLDRTKLKQRNLENTDLTAANLDSKTTINMLAKKAISKLGKIYG
;
A
#
# COMPACT_ATOMS: atom_id res chain seq x y z
N MET A 1 4.96 -18.06 -2.38
CA MET A 1 3.50 -18.19 -2.23
C MET A 1 2.82 -16.94 -2.76
N LYS A 2 1.67 -17.05 -3.45
CA LYS A 2 0.85 -15.90 -3.87
C LYS A 2 -0.40 -15.89 -2.99
N ALA A 3 -0.46 -15.00 -2.01
CA ALA A 3 -1.67 -14.86 -1.20
C ALA A 3 -2.75 -14.15 -2.03
N VAL A 4 -3.98 -14.68 -2.00
CA VAL A 4 -5.16 -14.05 -2.61
C VAL A 4 -6.04 -13.58 -1.47
N LEU A 5 -6.05 -12.26 -1.25
CA LEU A 5 -6.73 -11.57 -0.16
C LEU A 5 -7.57 -10.41 -0.75
N ARG A 6 -8.16 -10.65 -1.92
CA ARG A 6 -8.97 -9.65 -2.63
C ARG A 6 -10.21 -9.35 -1.78
N GLU A 7 -10.52 -8.07 -1.60
CA GLU A 7 -11.66 -7.61 -0.79
C GLU A 7 -11.67 -8.15 0.66
N ALA A 8 -10.53 -8.68 1.13
CA ALA A 8 -10.43 -9.24 2.47
C ALA A 8 -10.54 -8.12 3.51
N ASN A 9 -11.23 -8.40 4.61
CA ASN A 9 -11.20 -7.54 5.78
C ASN A 9 -9.99 -7.87 6.66
N LEU A 10 -9.01 -6.98 6.66
CA LEU A 10 -7.77 -7.02 7.43
C LEU A 10 -7.65 -5.76 8.31
N SER A 11 -8.77 -5.10 8.64
CA SER A 11 -8.78 -3.93 9.50
C SER A 11 -8.15 -4.25 10.85
N ASN A 12 -7.23 -3.40 11.32
CA ASN A 12 -6.48 -3.54 12.57
C ASN A 12 -5.64 -4.83 12.66
N ALA A 13 -5.41 -5.53 11.54
CA ALA A 13 -4.61 -6.74 11.55
C ALA A 13 -3.14 -6.43 11.88
N ASN A 14 -2.51 -7.30 12.67
CA ASN A 14 -1.07 -7.28 12.83
C ASN A 14 -0.41 -8.09 11.70
N LEU A 15 0.22 -7.39 10.77
CA LEU A 15 0.94 -7.91 9.60
C LEU A 15 2.41 -7.47 9.64
N GLU A 16 2.93 -7.18 10.83
CA GLU A 16 4.33 -6.82 11.04
C GLU A 16 5.26 -7.91 10.49
N GLY A 17 6.25 -7.50 9.69
CA GLY A 17 7.20 -8.41 9.05
C GLY A 17 6.59 -9.35 8.00
N ALA A 18 5.30 -9.22 7.65
CA ALA A 18 4.64 -10.16 6.75
C ALA A 18 5.32 -10.25 5.37
N MET A 19 5.57 -11.48 4.93
CA MET A 19 6.26 -11.76 3.65
C MET A 19 5.27 -12.01 2.51
N SER A 20 4.41 -11.03 2.24
CA SER A 20 3.32 -11.09 1.25
C SER A 20 3.74 -10.62 -0.16
N LYS A 21 4.95 -10.99 -0.60
CA LYS A 21 5.47 -10.62 -1.93
C LYS A 21 4.55 -11.18 -3.02
N LYS A 22 4.12 -10.33 -3.97
CA LYS A 22 3.15 -10.66 -5.03
C LYS A 22 1.72 -10.96 -4.57
N ALA A 23 1.33 -10.64 -3.33
CA ALA A 23 -0.05 -10.83 -2.88
C ALA A 23 -1.05 -10.02 -3.71
N ASN A 24 -2.27 -10.54 -3.89
CA ASN A 24 -3.38 -9.77 -4.42
C ASN A 24 -4.24 -9.26 -3.26
N LEU A 25 -4.11 -7.98 -2.93
CA LEU A 25 -4.86 -7.24 -1.90
C LEU A 25 -5.79 -6.20 -2.57
N THR A 26 -6.18 -6.42 -3.82
CA THR A 26 -7.06 -5.49 -4.54
C THR A 26 -8.39 -5.36 -3.78
N GLY A 27 -8.82 -4.13 -3.49
CA GLY A 27 -10.02 -3.83 -2.71
C GLY A 27 -9.97 -4.23 -1.23
N ALA A 28 -8.82 -4.69 -0.70
CA ALA A 28 -8.74 -5.12 0.70
C ALA A 28 -8.93 -3.94 1.67
N ASN A 29 -9.58 -4.21 2.79
CA ASN A 29 -9.67 -3.26 3.90
C ASN A 29 -8.50 -3.50 4.87
N LEU A 30 -7.53 -2.58 4.90
CA LEU A 30 -6.36 -2.56 5.78
C LEU A 30 -6.38 -1.33 6.70
N ASN A 31 -7.56 -0.76 6.96
CA ASN A 31 -7.71 0.37 7.89
C ASN A 31 -7.07 0.04 9.25
N GLY A 32 -6.18 0.90 9.75
CA GLY A 32 -5.49 0.72 11.02
C GLY A 32 -4.51 -0.47 11.08
N ALA A 33 -4.24 -1.16 9.97
CA ALA A 33 -3.37 -2.35 9.99
C ALA A 33 -1.89 -1.99 10.31
N ASN A 34 -1.23 -2.83 11.10
CA ASN A 34 0.21 -2.74 11.32
C ASN A 34 0.95 -3.51 10.22
N LEU A 35 1.59 -2.81 9.29
CA LEU A 35 2.38 -3.37 8.20
C LEU A 35 3.89 -3.14 8.38
N THR A 36 4.32 -2.72 9.57
CA THR A 36 5.72 -2.38 9.87
C THR A 36 6.68 -3.47 9.39
N GLU A 37 7.75 -3.08 8.69
CA GLU A 37 8.77 -3.97 8.12
C GLU A 37 8.27 -5.04 7.12
N SER A 38 7.00 -4.99 6.70
CA SER A 38 6.43 -5.99 5.78
C SER A 38 7.01 -5.88 4.36
N ASN A 39 6.92 -6.98 3.60
CA ASN A 39 7.42 -7.07 2.24
C ASN A 39 6.32 -7.26 1.21
N LEU A 40 5.74 -6.13 0.78
CA LEU A 40 4.69 -6.06 -0.24
C LEU A 40 5.24 -5.81 -1.65
N LYS A 41 6.51 -6.16 -1.91
CA LYS A 41 7.10 -6.02 -3.26
C LYS A 41 6.24 -6.78 -4.27
N LYS A 42 5.81 -6.09 -5.32
CA LYS A 42 4.94 -6.62 -6.40
C LYS A 42 3.52 -7.05 -5.96
N ALA A 43 3.07 -6.74 -4.74
CA ALA A 43 1.66 -6.96 -4.38
C ALA A 43 0.73 -6.03 -5.19
N SER A 44 -0.54 -6.38 -5.37
CA SER A 44 -1.55 -5.45 -5.90
C SER A 44 -2.35 -4.90 -4.73
N LEU A 45 -2.38 -3.58 -4.54
CA LEU A 45 -3.20 -2.85 -3.55
C LEU A 45 -4.19 -1.92 -4.25
N LYS A 46 -4.50 -2.21 -5.51
CA LYS A 46 -5.46 -1.42 -6.28
C LYS A 46 -6.77 -1.31 -5.51
N ASP A 47 -7.31 -0.10 -5.37
CA ASP A 47 -8.55 0.20 -4.65
C ASP A 47 -8.56 -0.26 -3.17
N ALA A 48 -7.40 -0.56 -2.56
CA ALA A 48 -7.32 -0.95 -1.15
C ALA A 48 -7.47 0.26 -0.21
N ASN A 49 -8.06 0.03 0.95
CA ASN A 49 -8.14 1.01 2.03
C ASN A 49 -6.97 0.82 3.00
N LEU A 50 -6.00 1.74 3.02
CA LEU A 50 -4.87 1.76 3.96
C LEU A 50 -4.95 2.98 4.91
N THR A 51 -6.15 3.50 5.15
CA THR A 51 -6.34 4.60 6.09
C THR A 51 -5.82 4.24 7.48
N GLU A 52 -5.10 5.16 8.12
CA GLU A 52 -4.51 4.96 9.47
C GLU A 52 -3.55 3.76 9.60
N ALA A 53 -3.17 3.10 8.51
CA ALA A 53 -2.26 1.96 8.55
C ALA A 53 -0.82 2.41 8.89
N ASN A 54 -0.09 1.57 9.62
CA ASN A 54 1.33 1.79 9.88
C ASN A 54 2.19 1.09 8.82
N LEU A 55 2.86 1.87 7.97
CA LEU A 55 3.68 1.41 6.86
C LEU A 55 5.18 1.65 7.09
N ASP A 56 5.61 1.89 8.33
CA ASP A 56 7.03 2.11 8.63
C ASP A 56 7.89 0.96 8.09
N ARG A 57 8.97 1.31 7.38
CA ARG A 57 9.90 0.37 6.73
C ARG A 57 9.27 -0.65 5.77
N THR A 58 8.02 -0.44 5.35
CA THR A 58 7.32 -1.37 4.45
C THR A 58 7.92 -1.32 3.05
N LYS A 59 8.25 -2.48 2.49
CA LYS A 59 8.80 -2.58 1.12
C LYS A 59 7.68 -2.58 0.08
N LEU A 60 7.28 -1.40 -0.38
CA LEU A 60 6.27 -1.21 -1.43
C LEU A 60 6.86 -0.71 -2.77
N LYS A 61 6.09 -0.85 -3.85
CA LYS A 61 6.34 -0.19 -5.14
C LYS A 61 5.08 0.58 -5.55
N GLN A 62 5.23 1.81 -6.01
CA GLN A 62 4.10 2.70 -6.35
C GLN A 62 3.11 2.12 -7.38
N ARG A 63 3.56 1.34 -8.38
CA ARG A 63 2.66 0.67 -9.36
C ARG A 63 1.60 -0.23 -8.70
N ASN A 64 1.78 -0.54 -7.44
CA ASN A 64 0.87 -1.36 -6.66
C ASN A 64 -0.28 -0.57 -6.05
N LEU A 65 -0.23 0.77 -6.05
CA LEU A 65 -1.06 1.66 -5.22
C LEU A 65 -2.07 2.51 -6.04
N GLU A 66 -2.52 1.99 -7.17
CA GLU A 66 -3.54 2.68 -7.98
C GLU A 66 -4.84 2.83 -7.18
N ASN A 67 -5.35 4.05 -7.05
CA ASN A 67 -6.57 4.39 -6.28
C ASN A 67 -6.56 3.91 -4.81
N THR A 68 -5.40 3.60 -4.23
CA THR A 68 -5.30 3.27 -2.81
C THR A 68 -5.50 4.50 -1.95
N ASP A 69 -6.35 4.38 -0.93
CA ASP A 69 -6.50 5.40 0.10
C ASP A 69 -5.39 5.23 1.16
N LEU A 70 -4.63 6.30 1.38
CA LEU A 70 -3.51 6.36 2.34
C LEU A 70 -3.74 7.48 3.36
N THR A 71 -4.97 7.93 3.54
CA THR A 71 -5.30 9.03 4.45
C THR A 71 -4.87 8.66 5.87
N ALA A 72 -4.10 9.55 6.51
CA ALA A 72 -3.52 9.34 7.85
C ALA A 72 -2.63 8.08 8.00
N ALA A 73 -2.18 7.44 6.91
CA ALA A 73 -1.24 6.33 7.01
C ALA A 73 0.12 6.82 7.50
N ASN A 74 0.74 6.09 8.45
CA ASN A 74 2.09 6.39 8.90
C ASN A 74 3.09 5.87 7.87
N LEU A 75 3.78 6.79 7.19
CA LEU A 75 4.75 6.50 6.15
C LEU A 75 6.14 6.93 6.61
N ASP A 76 7.15 6.07 6.44
CA ASP A 76 8.53 6.50 6.67
C ASP A 76 8.95 7.59 5.65
N SER A 77 9.93 8.42 6.01
CA SER A 77 10.39 9.54 5.15
C SER A 77 10.84 9.08 3.75
N LYS A 78 11.37 7.85 3.63
CA LYS A 78 11.92 7.31 2.37
C LYS A 78 10.82 6.82 1.43
N THR A 79 9.77 6.23 1.98
CA THR A 79 8.57 5.73 1.31
C THR A 79 7.73 6.92 0.86
N THR A 80 7.62 7.94 1.71
CA THR A 80 6.92 9.20 1.44
C THR A 80 7.50 9.93 0.22
N ILE A 81 8.83 10.17 0.17
CA ILE A 81 9.47 10.90 -0.95
C ILE A 81 9.25 10.18 -2.29
N ASN A 82 9.48 8.87 -2.32
CA ASN A 82 9.34 8.09 -3.56
C ASN A 82 7.88 8.01 -4.06
N MET A 83 6.92 7.98 -3.13
CA MET A 83 5.51 7.88 -3.45
C MET A 83 4.91 9.22 -3.87
N LEU A 84 5.22 10.31 -3.15
CA LEU A 84 4.71 11.64 -3.47
C LEU A 84 5.28 12.17 -4.79
N ALA A 85 6.59 12.07 -5.01
CA ALA A 85 7.23 12.57 -6.23
C ALA A 85 6.61 11.97 -7.49
N LYS A 86 6.24 10.69 -7.46
CA LYS A 86 5.68 10.00 -8.62
C LYS A 86 4.15 10.01 -8.69
N LYS A 87 3.42 10.17 -7.57
CA LYS A 87 1.98 10.49 -7.61
C LYS A 87 1.76 11.87 -8.25
N ALA A 88 2.60 12.85 -7.93
CA ALA A 88 2.58 14.16 -8.59
C ALA A 88 2.79 14.02 -10.11
N ILE A 89 3.81 13.27 -10.54
CA ILE A 89 4.06 13.00 -11.97
C ILE A 89 2.89 12.25 -12.63
N SER A 90 2.30 11.25 -11.97
CA SER A 90 1.15 10.52 -12.52
C SER A 90 -0.10 11.40 -12.63
N LYS A 91 -0.32 12.34 -11.71
CA LYS A 91 -1.45 13.27 -11.76
C LYS A 91 -1.26 14.28 -12.89
N LEU A 92 -0.03 14.78 -13.09
CA LEU A 92 0.32 15.65 -14.22
C LEU A 92 0.17 14.91 -15.56
N GLY A 93 0.66 13.69 -15.69
CA GLY A 93 0.53 12.90 -16.92
C GLY A 93 -0.92 12.58 -17.33
N LYS A 94 -1.86 12.55 -16.39
CA LYS A 94 -3.31 12.41 -16.67
C LYS A 94 -3.99 13.73 -17.06
N ILE A 95 -3.38 14.88 -16.75
CA ILE A 95 -3.90 16.21 -17.11
C ILE A 95 -3.45 16.60 -18.53
N TYR A 96 -2.28 16.12 -18.95
CA TYR A 96 -1.67 16.46 -20.24
C TYR A 96 -1.76 15.34 -21.29
N GLY A 97 -2.57 14.30 -21.06
CA GLY A 97 -2.73 13.13 -21.94
C GLY A 97 -4.14 12.99 -22.47
#